data_AF-A0A292R3G7-F1
#
_entry.id   AF-A0A292R3G7-F1
#
_cell.length_a   1.000
_cell.length_b   1.000
_cell.length_c   1.000
_cell.angle_alpha   90.00
_cell.angle_beta   90.00
_cell.angle_gamma   90.00
#
_symmetry.space_group_name_H-M   'P 1'
#
loop_
_entity.id
_entity.type
_entity.pdbx_description
1 polymer ?
#
loop_
_entity_poly.entity_id
_entity_poly.type
_entity_poly.pdbx_seq_one_letter_code
_entity_poly.pdbx_strand_id
1 'polypeptide(L)'
;MKSRVWLFIISIFFLLCGTSFAQNVYSPYVTKNNEIIFNQSMHRIDVIDPKVSTNMKGFNYPGLRGSNQLVIYTPAFGYRTNTNEYGTEAVVVGDTVTSLSGADSLIPANGLIISGHGQAKKWINENIMVGTKISIDLEKKTITSYVTSDTFLYTARERIKEVQNMMLYYIQNSANYNPRRTEQNISKANDYIQKAQKNSEDSQKYASRAIEFANLAMSTVIPYDSTELKGVWIRPTFYNEKDIIKTLDQLAEAGINNIFLETYYHGKTIFPSQTMTRYGFIRQNEEFVGFDPLKIWINEAHRRGIKVNIWFETFYVGNKPPETNAEYILAKHPEWANYPKKSVGSSSIPYSISEHNGYFIDPANPDVQNFLYELLCEIVTRYKPDGINLDYIRYPQSLEPKYSSYEASTWGYTPYARAEFKRMYGVDPIDLKLSDPLWYQWKFYRCNKVTSFVRRVSVLCRYNNIAITAVIFPNRAIALDTKLQDWRTWSMNNFVDGFTPLFLTCDDKTAMGLMDEVLRNKSASTKLYAGLFVTFMNGATSDLIKQIHASRRYSLGGIIIFDYAHLNDTYLGSLTESIFKPNGKEVFITGSPAQNKDKKRGR
;
A
#
# COMPACT_ATOMS: atom_id res chain seq x y z
N MET A 1 -12.65 -47.29 -14.41
CA MET A 1 -11.22 -47.23 -14.01
C MET A 1 -11.02 -46.04 -13.09
N LYS A 2 -11.48 -46.20 -11.86
CA LYS A 2 -11.31 -45.32 -10.70
C LYS A 2 -10.66 -46.21 -9.63
N SER A 3 -9.79 -45.66 -8.79
CA SER A 3 -8.89 -46.36 -7.84
C SER A 3 -7.50 -46.61 -8.42
N ARG A 4 -6.58 -45.65 -8.20
CA ARG A 4 -5.11 -45.81 -8.04
C ARG A 4 -4.40 -44.45 -8.08
N VAL A 5 -4.71 -43.54 -7.14
CA VAL A 5 -3.87 -42.34 -6.86
C VAL A 5 -3.79 -42.00 -5.36
N TRP A 6 -4.50 -42.72 -4.47
CA TRP A 6 -4.64 -42.33 -3.06
C TRP A 6 -3.63 -42.97 -2.08
N LEU A 7 -2.39 -43.24 -2.50
CA LEU A 7 -1.45 -44.01 -1.65
C LEU A 7 0.03 -43.61 -1.73
N PHE A 8 0.35 -42.34 -2.00
CA PHE A 8 1.75 -41.86 -1.96
C PHE A 8 2.00 -40.55 -1.21
N ILE A 9 1.11 -40.19 -0.28
CA ILE A 9 1.39 -39.16 0.73
C ILE A 9 0.84 -39.73 2.04
N ILE A 10 1.60 -39.63 3.12
CA ILE A 10 1.41 -40.31 4.43
C ILE A 10 2.18 -41.65 4.50
N SER A 11 3.51 -41.55 4.59
CA SER A 11 4.31 -42.43 5.46
C SER A 11 5.68 -41.80 5.74
N ILE A 12 5.86 -41.50 7.02
CA ILE A 12 7.13 -41.45 7.77
C ILE A 12 8.06 -40.27 7.46
N PHE A 13 7.76 -39.14 8.10
CA PHE A 13 8.77 -38.24 8.67
C PHE A 13 8.39 -37.94 10.13
N PHE A 14 8.44 -38.95 11.00
CA PHE A 14 8.70 -38.72 12.42
C PHE A 14 10.21 -38.61 12.57
N LEU A 15 10.76 -37.44 12.23
CA LEU A 15 12.13 -37.10 12.54
C LEU A 15 12.10 -36.32 13.85
N LEU A 16 12.58 -36.99 14.91
CA LEU A 16 13.08 -36.44 16.17
C LEU A 16 12.89 -34.92 16.31
N CYS A 17 11.70 -34.51 16.75
CA CYS A 17 11.55 -33.23 17.44
C CYS A 17 12.22 -33.40 18.80
N GLY A 18 13.55 -33.27 18.82
CA GLY A 18 14.21 -32.80 20.03
C GLY A 18 13.54 -31.47 20.36
N THR A 19 12.84 -31.41 21.49
CA THR A 19 12.36 -30.16 22.07
C THR A 19 13.60 -29.35 22.44
N SER A 20 14.19 -28.63 21.48
CA SER A 20 15.12 -27.57 21.82
C SER A 20 14.26 -26.53 22.52
N PHE A 21 14.37 -26.45 23.84
CA PHE A 21 13.87 -25.30 24.58
C PHE A 21 14.37 -24.06 23.84
N ALA A 22 13.45 -23.28 23.25
CA ALA A 22 13.82 -22.02 22.64
C ALA A 22 14.54 -21.22 23.71
N GLN A 23 15.76 -20.77 23.41
CA GLN A 23 16.53 -20.00 24.36
C GLN A 23 15.72 -18.75 24.71
N ASN A 24 15.72 -18.36 25.98
CA ASN A 24 15.04 -17.14 26.39
C ASN A 24 15.80 -15.94 25.80
N VAL A 25 15.09 -15.00 25.16
CA VAL A 25 15.67 -13.77 24.60
C VAL A 25 16.45 -12.95 25.64
N TYR A 26 16.18 -13.11 26.94
CA TYR A 26 16.89 -12.43 28.02
C TYR A 26 18.16 -13.16 28.50
N SER A 27 18.59 -14.21 27.80
CA SER A 27 19.85 -14.92 28.07
C SER A 27 20.88 -14.66 26.97
N PRO A 28 22.19 -14.71 27.25
CA PRO A 28 23.22 -14.66 26.22
C PRO A 28 23.03 -15.78 25.20
N TYR A 29 23.06 -15.47 23.90
CA TYR A 29 22.90 -16.47 22.86
C TYR A 29 24.06 -17.49 22.90
N VAL A 30 23.72 -18.78 22.88
CA VAL A 30 24.71 -19.86 22.82
C VAL A 30 24.49 -20.63 21.53
N THR A 31 25.52 -20.67 20.68
CA THR A 31 25.46 -21.38 19.41
C THR A 31 25.29 -22.88 19.61
N LYS A 32 24.52 -23.51 18.72
CA LYS A 32 24.40 -24.96 18.64
C LYS A 32 25.66 -25.57 18.02
N ASN A 33 25.88 -26.87 18.22
CA ASN A 33 27.00 -27.57 17.58
C ASN A 33 26.98 -27.38 16.06
N ASN A 34 28.12 -26.98 15.48
CA ASN A 34 28.33 -26.66 14.06
C ASN A 34 27.61 -25.40 13.54
N GLU A 35 27.04 -24.58 14.42
CA GLU A 35 26.50 -23.28 14.05
C GLU A 35 27.60 -22.22 13.95
N ILE A 36 27.64 -21.51 12.82
CA ILE A 36 28.64 -20.45 12.56
C ILE A 36 27.94 -19.10 12.67
N ILE A 37 28.52 -18.17 13.43
CA ILE A 37 28.08 -16.78 13.48
C ILE A 37 28.73 -16.03 12.30
N PHE A 38 27.91 -15.53 11.38
CA PHE A 38 28.37 -14.74 10.24
C PHE A 38 28.40 -13.24 10.55
N ASN A 39 27.43 -12.77 11.33
CA ASN A 39 27.38 -11.40 11.80
C ASN A 39 26.88 -11.35 13.25
N GLN A 40 27.48 -10.47 14.05
CA GLN A 40 27.03 -10.13 15.38
C GLN A 40 27.02 -8.62 15.52
N SER A 41 25.88 -8.06 15.92
CA SER A 41 25.72 -6.61 16.02
C SER A 41 24.91 -6.24 17.26
N MET A 42 25.31 -5.17 17.94
CA MET A 42 24.70 -4.71 19.18
C MET A 42 24.11 -3.30 19.00
N HIS A 43 22.98 -3.03 19.63
CA HIS A 43 22.39 -1.70 19.72
C HIS A 43 21.84 -1.43 21.12
N ARG A 44 21.73 -0.15 21.49
CA ARG A 44 21.10 0.28 22.73
C ARG A 44 19.58 0.25 22.60
N ILE A 45 18.88 -0.16 23.65
CA ILE A 45 17.43 -0.06 23.78
C ILE A 45 17.11 1.26 24.46
N ASP A 46 16.29 2.11 23.82
CA ASP A 46 15.87 3.38 24.41
C ASP A 46 14.87 3.14 25.55
N VAL A 47 13.86 2.30 25.31
CA VAL A 47 12.79 2.01 26.26
C VAL A 47 12.13 0.65 25.95
N ILE A 48 11.67 -0.02 27.01
CA ILE A 48 10.86 -1.24 26.96
C ILE A 48 9.47 -0.86 27.47
N ASP A 49 8.43 -1.27 26.75
CA ASP A 49 7.01 -1.00 27.04
C ASP A 49 6.76 0.49 27.37
N PRO A 50 6.93 1.38 26.38
CA PRO A 50 6.89 2.82 26.61
C PRO A 50 5.54 3.28 27.17
N LYS A 51 5.60 4.21 28.10
CA LYS A 51 4.46 4.98 28.62
C LYS A 51 4.78 6.46 28.46
N VAL A 52 3.76 7.31 28.52
CA VAL A 52 3.95 8.77 28.51
C VAL A 52 4.98 9.21 29.56
N SER A 53 4.95 8.59 30.74
CA SER A 53 5.89 8.87 31.84
C SER A 53 7.30 8.33 31.63
N THR A 54 7.49 7.28 30.82
CA THR A 54 8.79 6.62 30.62
C THR A 54 9.44 6.96 29.29
N ASN A 55 8.70 7.53 28.33
CA ASN A 55 9.23 7.95 27.04
C ASN A 55 8.61 9.26 26.52
N MET A 56 8.98 10.38 27.14
CA MET A 56 8.50 11.71 26.74
C MET A 56 8.80 12.04 25.27
N LYS A 57 9.95 11.56 24.74
CA LYS A 57 10.34 11.74 23.34
C LYS A 57 9.32 11.12 22.36
N GLY A 58 8.66 10.04 22.78
CA GLY A 58 7.63 9.34 22.03
C GLY A 58 6.21 9.87 22.25
N PHE A 59 5.98 10.79 23.18
CA PHE A 59 4.62 11.17 23.63
C PHE A 59 3.65 11.55 22.50
N ASN A 60 4.16 12.27 21.49
CA ASN A 60 3.35 12.72 20.35
C ASN A 60 3.36 11.75 19.16
N TYR A 61 3.92 10.55 19.31
CA TYR A 61 4.09 9.57 18.24
C TYR A 61 3.24 8.32 18.49
N PRO A 62 2.60 7.75 17.44
CA PRO A 62 1.93 6.45 17.54
C PRO A 62 2.85 5.36 18.12
N GLY A 63 2.29 4.54 18.99
CA GLY A 63 3.03 3.51 19.74
C GLY A 63 4.05 4.06 20.75
N LEU A 64 4.10 5.38 20.96
CA LEU A 64 5.09 6.05 21.80
C LEU A 64 6.54 5.78 21.37
N ARG A 65 6.78 5.61 20.06
CA ARG A 65 8.13 5.50 19.45
C ARG A 65 8.52 6.83 18.81
N GLY A 66 9.39 7.58 19.45
CA GLY A 66 9.93 8.82 18.92
C GLY A 66 11.01 8.61 17.85
N SER A 67 11.40 9.70 17.21
CA SER A 67 12.43 9.68 16.16
C SER A 67 13.77 9.13 16.67
N ASN A 68 14.41 8.29 15.85
CA ASN A 68 15.71 7.65 16.11
C ASN A 68 15.73 6.67 17.31
N GLN A 69 14.57 6.23 17.82
CA GLN A 69 14.52 5.30 18.95
C GLN A 69 14.42 3.84 18.50
N LEU A 70 15.03 2.95 19.30
CA LEU A 70 14.76 1.52 19.33
C LEU A 70 13.94 1.21 20.59
N VAL A 71 12.72 0.72 20.37
CA VAL A 71 11.73 0.42 21.42
C VAL A 71 11.42 -1.08 21.40
N ILE A 72 11.33 -1.69 22.57
CA ILE A 72 10.85 -3.06 22.72
C ILE A 72 9.42 -3.04 23.23
N TYR A 73 8.54 -3.82 22.58
CA TYR A 73 7.17 -4.06 23.05
C TYR A 73 7.00 -5.52 23.43
N THR A 74 6.58 -5.76 24.66
CA THR A 74 6.24 -7.09 25.19
C THR A 74 4.73 -7.23 25.35
N PRO A 75 4.19 -8.43 25.64
CA PRO A 75 2.76 -8.61 25.91
C PRO A 75 2.20 -7.71 27.01
N ALA A 76 3.06 -7.17 27.89
CA ALA A 76 2.64 -6.22 28.92
C ALA A 76 2.25 -4.85 28.37
N PHE A 77 2.69 -4.47 27.16
CA PHE A 77 2.28 -3.23 26.50
C PHE A 77 0.85 -3.31 25.94
N GLY A 78 0.50 -4.46 25.37
CA GLY A 78 -0.82 -4.70 24.76
C GLY A 78 -0.76 -5.71 23.63
N TYR A 79 -1.79 -5.74 22.80
CA TYR A 79 -1.90 -6.67 21.67
C TYR A 79 -1.15 -6.21 20.41
N ARG A 80 -0.90 -4.90 20.27
CA ARG A 80 -0.21 -4.31 19.12
C ARG A 80 0.69 -3.16 19.54
N THR A 81 1.69 -2.86 18.72
CA THR A 81 2.60 -1.73 18.97
C THR A 81 1.93 -0.38 18.69
N ASN A 82 0.91 -0.29 17.83
CA ASN A 82 0.24 0.94 17.41
C ASN A 82 1.18 1.98 16.77
N THR A 83 2.33 1.54 16.24
CA THR A 83 3.32 2.44 15.62
C THR A 83 2.89 2.83 14.20
N ASN A 84 3.48 3.91 13.67
CA ASN A 84 3.23 4.36 12.29
C ASN A 84 4.26 3.81 11.29
N GLU A 85 3.96 3.97 10.00
CA GLU A 85 4.67 3.45 8.83
C GLU A 85 6.09 4.00 8.65
N TYR A 86 6.47 5.05 9.37
CA TYR A 86 7.82 5.65 9.24
C TYR A 86 8.94 4.78 9.85
N GLY A 87 8.60 3.72 10.61
CA GLY A 87 9.54 2.81 11.24
C GLY A 87 9.78 1.49 10.51
N THR A 88 10.30 0.51 11.26
CA THR A 88 10.38 -0.92 10.91
C THR A 88 10.22 -1.72 12.21
N GLU A 89 9.72 -2.96 12.14
CA GLU A 89 9.56 -3.83 13.29
C GLU A 89 10.02 -5.27 13.00
N ALA A 90 10.63 -5.91 14.00
CA ALA A 90 10.97 -7.33 13.96
C ALA A 90 10.19 -8.06 15.06
N VAL A 91 9.42 -9.09 14.66
CA VAL A 91 8.63 -9.94 15.55
C VAL A 91 9.52 -11.08 16.04
N VAL A 92 9.74 -11.17 17.34
CA VAL A 92 10.58 -12.20 17.97
C VAL A 92 9.69 -13.16 18.75
N VAL A 93 9.88 -14.47 18.56
CA VAL A 93 9.24 -15.53 19.34
C VAL A 93 10.34 -16.39 19.95
N GLY A 94 10.33 -16.55 21.28
CA GLY A 94 11.53 -17.02 21.99
C GLY A 94 12.69 -16.06 21.76
N ASP A 95 13.81 -16.54 21.23
CA ASP A 95 14.98 -15.75 20.82
C ASP A 95 15.04 -15.48 19.30
N THR A 96 14.08 -15.98 18.52
CA THR A 96 14.21 -16.02 17.06
C THR A 96 13.27 -15.02 16.39
N VAL A 97 13.79 -14.25 15.45
CA VAL A 97 12.99 -13.35 14.61
C VAL A 97 12.16 -14.19 13.64
N THR A 98 10.85 -14.07 13.70
CA THR A 98 9.90 -14.87 12.92
C THR A 98 9.33 -14.11 11.72
N SER A 99 9.27 -12.78 11.80
CA SER A 99 8.86 -11.92 10.69
C SER A 99 9.43 -10.52 10.86
N LEU A 100 9.61 -9.84 9.73
CA LEU A 100 9.85 -8.40 9.67
C LEU A 100 8.58 -7.72 9.16
N SER A 101 8.26 -6.55 9.70
CA SER A 101 7.13 -5.74 9.27
C SER A 101 7.54 -4.25 9.23
N GLY A 102 6.68 -3.40 8.67
CA GLY A 102 6.93 -1.96 8.68
C GLY A 102 6.52 -1.29 9.99
N ALA A 103 5.32 -1.59 10.48
CA ALA A 103 4.72 -0.92 11.64
C ALA A 103 3.51 -1.69 12.18
N ASP A 104 3.10 -1.32 13.39
CA ASP A 104 1.89 -1.79 14.07
C ASP A 104 1.73 -3.32 14.11
N SER A 105 2.80 -4.02 14.51
CA SER A 105 2.79 -5.48 14.59
C SER A 105 1.94 -6.00 15.74
N LEU A 106 1.34 -7.17 15.55
CA LEU A 106 0.78 -7.96 16.64
C LEU A 106 1.91 -8.44 17.55
N ILE A 107 1.78 -8.19 18.84
CA ILE A 107 2.76 -8.60 19.84
C ILE A 107 2.51 -10.09 20.18
N PRO A 108 3.49 -10.99 19.95
CA PRO A 108 3.31 -12.42 20.19
C PRO A 108 3.25 -12.74 21.68
N ALA A 109 2.36 -13.66 22.09
CA ALA A 109 2.14 -14.00 23.50
C ALA A 109 3.40 -14.54 24.22
N ASN A 110 4.30 -15.19 23.48
CA ASN A 110 5.55 -15.77 23.98
C ASN A 110 6.79 -15.10 23.34
N GLY A 111 6.74 -13.79 23.14
CA GLY A 111 7.81 -13.06 22.48
C GLY A 111 7.73 -11.56 22.68
N LEU A 112 8.30 -10.81 21.73
CA LEU A 112 8.37 -9.35 21.77
C LEU A 112 8.48 -8.77 20.35
N ILE A 113 8.32 -7.45 20.25
CA ILE A 113 8.59 -6.67 19.04
C ILE A 113 9.79 -5.76 19.27
N ILE A 114 10.75 -5.79 18.34
CA ILE A 114 11.82 -4.80 18.24
C ILE A 114 11.38 -3.76 17.22
N SER A 115 11.21 -2.52 17.64
CA SER A 115 10.65 -1.46 16.80
C SER A 115 11.62 -0.29 16.67
N GLY A 116 11.97 0.08 15.44
CA GLY A 116 12.97 1.11 15.15
C GLY A 116 12.45 2.25 14.30
N HIS A 117 12.92 3.46 14.58
CA HIS A 117 12.77 4.63 13.70
C HIS A 117 14.15 5.21 13.36
N GLY A 118 14.31 5.82 12.18
CA GLY A 118 15.54 6.52 11.79
C GLY A 118 16.79 5.65 11.91
N GLN A 119 17.76 6.05 12.74
CA GLN A 119 18.99 5.25 12.93
C GLN A 119 18.73 3.84 13.48
N ALA A 120 17.77 3.68 14.40
CA ALA A 120 17.38 2.36 14.90
C ALA A 120 16.74 1.50 13.81
N LYS A 121 15.94 2.10 12.92
CA LYS A 121 15.39 1.42 11.73
C LYS A 121 16.50 0.94 10.81
N LYS A 122 17.50 1.80 10.56
CA LYS A 122 18.67 1.45 9.75
C LYS A 122 19.41 0.24 10.35
N TRP A 123 19.66 0.26 11.66
CA TRP A 123 20.30 -0.86 12.34
C TRP A 123 19.51 -2.17 12.22
N ILE A 124 18.18 -2.14 12.42
CA ILE A 124 17.33 -3.34 12.23
C ILE A 124 17.47 -3.86 10.79
N ASN A 125 17.34 -2.99 9.79
CA ASN A 125 17.41 -3.40 8.39
C ASN A 125 18.77 -3.98 7.97
N GLU A 126 19.86 -3.53 8.59
CA GLU A 126 21.22 -3.99 8.28
C GLU A 126 21.61 -5.28 9.02
N ASN A 127 21.00 -5.56 10.18
CA ASN A 127 21.49 -6.59 11.10
C ASN A 127 20.46 -7.67 11.45
N ILE A 128 19.19 -7.48 11.08
CA ILE A 128 18.12 -8.40 11.42
C ILE A 128 17.42 -8.89 10.15
N MET A 129 17.32 -10.22 10.03
CA MET A 129 16.49 -10.92 9.07
C MET A 129 15.63 -11.97 9.78
N VAL A 130 14.68 -12.58 9.07
CA VAL A 130 13.96 -13.76 9.59
C VAL A 130 14.99 -14.83 9.98
N GLY A 131 14.78 -15.51 11.10
CA GLY A 131 15.72 -16.47 11.68
C GLY A 131 16.88 -15.87 12.47
N THR A 132 17.09 -14.54 12.47
CA THR A 132 18.10 -13.90 13.31
C THR A 132 17.82 -14.22 14.77
N LYS A 133 18.87 -14.51 15.53
CA LYS A 133 18.78 -14.77 16.97
C LYS A 133 19.01 -13.49 17.74
N ILE A 134 18.24 -13.29 18.80
CA ILE A 134 18.22 -12.07 19.59
C ILE A 134 18.55 -12.40 21.03
N SER A 135 19.45 -11.62 21.61
CA SER A 135 19.70 -11.58 23.05
C SER A 135 19.52 -10.15 23.56
N ILE A 136 18.85 -9.99 24.70
CA ILE A 136 18.61 -8.73 25.37
C ILE A 136 19.23 -8.78 26.78
N ASP A 137 20.10 -7.82 27.06
CA ASP A 137 20.64 -7.56 28.39
C ASP A 137 19.82 -6.41 29.01
N LEU A 138 18.94 -6.75 29.96
CA LEU A 138 18.03 -5.79 30.59
C LEU A 138 18.75 -4.78 31.49
N GLU A 139 19.88 -5.18 32.09
CA GLU A 139 20.66 -4.31 32.97
C GLU A 139 21.39 -3.25 32.15
N LYS A 140 22.05 -3.67 31.07
CA LYS A 140 22.75 -2.75 30.16
C LYS A 140 21.83 -2.04 29.18
N LYS A 141 20.57 -2.49 29.08
CA LYS A 141 19.60 -2.05 28.07
C LYS A 141 20.18 -2.15 26.67
N THR A 142 20.73 -3.31 26.34
CA THR A 142 21.27 -3.59 25.00
C THR A 142 20.57 -4.78 24.38
N ILE A 143 20.49 -4.74 23.05
CA ILE A 143 20.05 -5.83 22.21
C ILE A 143 21.22 -6.26 21.33
N THR A 144 21.43 -7.58 21.20
CA THR A 144 22.42 -8.17 20.31
C THR A 144 21.71 -9.08 19.32
N SER A 145 22.03 -8.91 18.05
CA SER A 145 21.56 -9.75 16.94
C SER A 145 22.68 -10.68 16.48
N TYR A 146 22.32 -11.92 16.18
CA TYR A 146 23.23 -12.93 15.64
C TYR A 146 22.63 -13.49 14.36
N VAL A 147 23.33 -13.26 13.24
CA VAL A 147 23.04 -13.89 11.97
C VAL A 147 23.96 -15.10 11.85
N THR A 148 23.38 -16.29 11.84
CA THR A 148 24.12 -17.55 11.89
C THR A 148 23.78 -18.46 10.71
N SER A 149 24.47 -19.60 10.58
CA SER A 149 24.05 -20.64 9.64
C SER A 149 22.61 -21.11 9.89
N ASP A 150 22.16 -21.21 11.15
CA ASP A 150 20.77 -21.56 11.47
C ASP A 150 19.79 -20.46 11.03
N THR A 151 20.16 -19.17 11.11
CA THR A 151 19.33 -18.07 10.59
C THR A 151 18.93 -18.28 9.13
N PHE A 152 19.89 -18.66 8.30
CA PHE A 152 19.63 -18.88 6.88
C PHE A 152 18.75 -20.11 6.63
N LEU A 153 19.03 -21.21 7.35
CA LEU A 153 18.26 -22.43 7.24
C LEU A 153 16.84 -22.29 7.78
N TYR A 154 16.67 -21.56 8.87
CA TYR A 154 15.36 -21.19 9.41
C TYR A 154 14.57 -20.39 8.38
N THR A 155 15.19 -19.36 7.79
CA THR A 155 14.55 -18.54 6.74
C THR A 155 14.09 -19.40 5.56
N ALA A 156 14.97 -20.27 5.04
CA ALA A 156 14.63 -21.14 3.93
C ALA A 156 13.48 -22.09 4.28
N ARG A 157 13.47 -22.68 5.48
CA ARG A 157 12.40 -23.59 5.95
C ARG A 157 11.05 -22.88 6.09
N GLU A 158 11.01 -21.72 6.75
CA GLU A 158 9.77 -20.96 6.90
C GLU A 158 9.26 -20.49 5.53
N ARG A 159 10.15 -20.04 4.63
CA ARG A 159 9.78 -19.67 3.27
C ARG A 159 9.22 -20.85 2.47
N ILE A 160 9.82 -22.04 2.56
CA ILE A 160 9.28 -23.26 1.93
C ILE A 160 7.89 -23.58 2.46
N LYS A 161 7.68 -23.48 3.78
CA LYS A 161 6.39 -23.72 4.42
C LYS A 161 5.32 -22.73 3.95
N GLU A 162 5.66 -21.44 3.85
CA GLU A 162 4.78 -20.42 3.28
C GLU A 162 4.39 -20.77 1.85
N VAL A 163 5.36 -21.11 1.01
CA VAL A 163 5.14 -21.50 -0.39
C VAL A 163 4.24 -22.74 -0.48
N GLN A 164 4.50 -23.78 0.31
CA GLN A 164 3.67 -24.98 0.33
C GLN A 164 2.22 -24.68 0.70
N ASN A 165 1.98 -23.79 1.66
CA ASN A 165 0.62 -23.36 2.02
C ASN A 165 -0.07 -22.63 0.87
N MET A 166 0.64 -21.72 0.17
CA MET A 166 0.10 -21.03 -1.00
C MET A 166 -0.17 -21.99 -2.17
N MET A 167 0.73 -22.94 -2.41
CA MET A 167 0.55 -23.99 -3.43
C MET A 167 -0.71 -24.80 -3.16
N LEU A 168 -0.93 -25.26 -1.91
CA LEU A 168 -2.13 -26.01 -1.54
C LEU A 168 -3.40 -25.22 -1.86
N TYR A 169 -3.41 -23.91 -1.59
CA TYR A 169 -4.52 -23.04 -1.97
C TYR A 169 -4.76 -23.06 -3.48
N TYR A 170 -3.73 -22.86 -4.32
CA TYR A 170 -3.91 -22.80 -5.78
C TYR A 170 -4.20 -24.17 -6.40
N ILE A 171 -3.65 -25.27 -5.87
CA ILE A 171 -4.02 -26.63 -6.28
C ILE A 171 -5.52 -26.87 -6.09
N GLN A 172 -6.10 -26.36 -4.99
CA GLN A 172 -7.51 -26.54 -4.67
C GLN A 172 -8.44 -25.57 -5.44
N ASN A 173 -7.96 -24.36 -5.71
CA ASN A 173 -8.82 -23.25 -6.16
C ASN A 173 -8.51 -22.77 -7.60
N SER A 174 -7.57 -23.38 -8.31
CA SER A 174 -7.20 -22.95 -9.66
C SER A 174 -7.04 -24.16 -10.59
N ALA A 175 -8.00 -24.34 -11.51
CA ALA A 175 -8.11 -25.52 -12.37
C ALA A 175 -6.87 -25.78 -13.26
N ASN A 176 -6.16 -24.72 -13.65
CA ASN A 176 -4.99 -24.79 -14.52
C ASN A 176 -3.67 -24.50 -13.78
N TYR A 177 -3.66 -24.63 -12.45
CA TYR A 177 -2.44 -24.39 -11.68
C TYR A 177 -1.39 -25.47 -11.96
N ASN A 178 -0.19 -25.04 -12.33
CA ASN A 178 0.95 -25.92 -12.55
C ASN A 178 2.01 -25.73 -11.45
N PRO A 179 2.13 -26.67 -10.49
CA PRO A 179 3.05 -26.54 -9.37
C PRO A 179 4.51 -26.89 -9.73
N ARG A 180 4.78 -27.46 -10.91
CA ARG A 180 6.05 -28.15 -11.21
C ARG A 180 7.29 -27.28 -10.97
N ARG A 181 7.26 -26.02 -11.40
CA ARG A 181 8.40 -25.10 -11.24
C ARG A 181 8.64 -24.78 -9.76
N THR A 182 7.57 -24.49 -9.03
CA THR A 182 7.63 -24.24 -7.59
C THR A 182 8.13 -25.46 -6.84
N GLU A 183 7.64 -26.66 -7.15
CA GLU A 183 8.10 -27.94 -6.57
C GLU A 183 9.59 -28.20 -6.81
N GLN A 184 10.08 -27.94 -8.03
CA GLN A 184 11.49 -28.07 -8.36
C GLN A 184 12.36 -27.14 -7.52
N ASN A 185 11.92 -25.90 -7.31
CA ASN A 185 12.63 -24.94 -6.48
C ASN A 185 12.61 -25.34 -4.99
N ILE A 186 11.47 -25.80 -4.48
CA ILE A 186 11.38 -26.36 -3.11
C ILE A 186 12.33 -27.55 -2.96
N SER A 187 12.37 -28.48 -3.92
CA SER A 187 13.24 -29.64 -3.87
C SER A 187 14.72 -29.24 -3.83
N LYS A 188 15.14 -28.26 -4.62
CA LYS A 188 16.52 -27.74 -4.60
C LYS A 188 16.83 -27.04 -3.29
N ALA A 189 15.90 -26.23 -2.77
CA ALA A 189 16.07 -25.57 -1.48
C ALA A 189 16.28 -26.60 -0.36
N ASN A 190 15.48 -27.67 -0.33
CA ASN A 190 15.62 -28.77 0.62
C ASN A 190 16.95 -29.54 0.49
N ASP A 191 17.43 -29.79 -0.73
CA ASP A 191 18.75 -30.40 -0.96
C ASP A 191 19.88 -29.54 -0.38
N TYR A 192 19.82 -28.21 -0.60
CA TYR A 192 20.80 -27.30 -0.03
C TYR A 192 20.71 -27.16 1.50
N ILE A 193 19.51 -27.24 2.08
CA ILE A 193 19.34 -27.31 3.53
C ILE A 193 20.06 -28.55 4.09
N GLN A 194 19.87 -29.71 3.47
CA GLN A 194 20.53 -30.95 3.91
C GLN A 194 22.06 -30.88 3.78
N LYS A 195 22.57 -30.28 2.70
CA LYS A 195 24.02 -30.07 2.50
C LYS A 195 24.62 -29.15 3.55
N ALA A 196 23.94 -28.03 3.85
CA ALA A 196 24.39 -27.08 4.87
C ALA A 196 24.44 -27.68 6.29
N GLN A 197 23.55 -28.62 6.60
CA GLN A 197 23.50 -29.32 7.89
C GLN A 197 24.61 -30.38 8.02
N LYS A 198 25.05 -30.98 6.91
CA LYS A 198 26.05 -32.05 6.90
C LYS A 198 27.49 -31.55 6.80
N ASN A 199 27.71 -30.37 6.24
CA ASN A 199 29.05 -29.85 5.95
C ASN A 199 29.27 -28.50 6.65
N SER A 200 30.08 -28.49 7.71
CA SER A 200 30.37 -27.29 8.51
C SER A 200 31.22 -26.28 7.75
N GLU A 201 32.15 -26.71 6.90
CA GLU A 201 33.08 -25.81 6.20
C GLU A 201 32.38 -24.98 5.11
N ASP A 202 31.46 -25.59 4.37
CA ASP A 202 30.70 -24.94 3.29
C ASP A 202 29.29 -24.46 3.70
N SER A 203 28.97 -24.50 5.00
CA SER A 203 27.60 -24.30 5.50
C SER A 203 26.99 -22.96 5.04
N GLN A 204 27.78 -21.88 5.03
CA GLN A 204 27.34 -20.56 4.57
C GLN A 204 26.90 -20.55 3.10
N LYS A 205 27.70 -21.16 2.23
CA LYS A 205 27.42 -21.25 0.79
C LYS A 205 26.14 -22.03 0.52
N TYR A 206 25.97 -23.18 1.17
CA TYR A 206 24.77 -24.00 1.00
C TYR A 206 23.53 -23.33 1.60
N ALA A 207 23.64 -22.72 2.77
CA ALA A 207 22.53 -22.00 3.39
C ALA A 207 22.06 -20.80 2.55
N SER A 208 23.01 -20.11 1.88
CA SER A 208 22.70 -19.03 0.93
C SER A 208 21.94 -19.54 -0.29
N ARG A 209 22.38 -20.68 -0.87
CA ARG A 209 21.67 -21.34 -1.99
C ARG A 209 20.29 -21.84 -1.59
N ALA A 210 20.11 -22.32 -0.35
CA ALA A 210 18.80 -22.73 0.15
C ALA A 210 17.78 -21.57 0.14
N ILE A 211 18.19 -20.38 0.61
CA ILE A 211 17.34 -19.18 0.56
C ILE A 211 17.05 -18.77 -0.88
N GLU A 212 18.05 -18.79 -1.77
CA GLU A 212 17.89 -18.42 -3.18
C GLU A 212 16.78 -19.26 -3.83
N PHE A 213 16.84 -20.59 -3.68
CA PHE A 213 15.80 -21.48 -4.22
C PHE A 213 14.46 -21.35 -3.51
N ALA A 214 14.44 -21.06 -2.20
CA ALA A 214 13.19 -20.78 -1.48
C ALA A 214 12.52 -19.48 -1.97
N ASN A 215 13.30 -18.44 -2.28
CA ASN A 215 12.80 -17.19 -2.87
C ASN A 215 12.30 -17.40 -4.31
N LEU A 216 12.99 -18.22 -5.09
CA LEU A 216 12.53 -18.58 -6.44
C LEU A 216 11.27 -19.45 -6.41
N ALA A 217 11.10 -20.29 -5.38
CA ALA A 217 9.84 -20.99 -5.14
C ALA A 217 8.72 -19.99 -4.83
N MET A 218 8.99 -18.98 -3.98
CA MET A 218 8.03 -17.91 -3.67
C MET A 218 7.63 -17.09 -4.89
N SER A 219 8.56 -16.70 -5.78
CA SER A 219 8.23 -15.93 -6.99
C SER A 219 7.46 -16.71 -8.06
N THR A 220 7.36 -18.04 -7.93
CA THR A 220 6.70 -18.92 -8.91
C THR A 220 5.40 -19.52 -8.41
N VAL A 221 5.03 -19.27 -7.15
CA VAL A 221 3.91 -19.97 -6.49
C VAL A 221 2.53 -19.47 -6.93
N ILE A 222 2.42 -18.21 -7.33
CA ILE A 222 1.15 -17.59 -7.69
C ILE A 222 0.93 -17.73 -9.20
N PRO A 223 -0.16 -18.37 -9.67
CA PRO A 223 -0.41 -18.54 -11.11
C PRO A 223 -0.58 -17.22 -11.85
N TYR A 224 -0.36 -17.20 -13.15
CA TYR A 224 -0.77 -16.07 -13.98
C TYR A 224 -2.30 -16.01 -14.10
N ASP A 225 -2.87 -14.80 -14.01
CA ASP A 225 -4.29 -14.54 -14.31
C ASP A 225 -4.36 -13.54 -15.46
N SER A 226 -4.86 -13.96 -16.63
CA SER A 226 -4.98 -13.10 -17.82
C SER A 226 -6.06 -12.04 -17.71
N THR A 227 -7.01 -12.20 -16.79
CA THR A 227 -8.18 -11.32 -16.63
C THR A 227 -8.00 -10.27 -15.54
N GLU A 228 -6.99 -10.46 -14.68
CA GLU A 228 -6.68 -9.56 -13.57
C GLU A 228 -6.24 -8.16 -14.06
N LEU A 229 -6.80 -7.12 -13.44
CA LEU A 229 -6.27 -5.76 -13.54
C LEU A 229 -4.91 -5.69 -12.83
N LYS A 230 -3.89 -5.30 -13.56
CA LYS A 230 -2.50 -5.13 -13.11
C LYS A 230 -2.11 -3.69 -13.33
N GLY A 231 -2.24 -2.91 -12.26
CA GLY A 231 -2.13 -1.47 -12.23
C GLY A 231 -0.83 -0.96 -11.62
N VAL A 232 -0.44 0.25 -11.98
CA VAL A 232 0.60 1.02 -11.30
C VAL A 232 0.23 2.50 -11.26
N TRP A 233 0.45 3.18 -10.12
CA TRP A 233 0.37 4.64 -10.05
C TRP A 233 1.64 5.28 -10.60
N ILE A 234 1.48 6.31 -11.42
CA ILE A 234 2.60 6.99 -12.09
C ILE A 234 2.46 8.49 -11.89
N ARG A 235 3.41 9.08 -11.15
CA ARG A 235 3.73 10.51 -11.25
C ARG A 235 4.53 10.73 -12.54
N PRO A 236 4.05 11.51 -13.51
CA PRO A 236 4.77 11.71 -14.76
C PRO A 236 6.03 12.54 -14.52
N THR A 237 7.17 11.98 -14.90
CA THR A 237 8.50 12.64 -14.83
C THR A 237 9.21 12.58 -16.19
N PHE A 238 8.44 12.34 -17.26
CA PHE A 238 8.92 12.18 -18.63
C PHE A 238 8.55 13.40 -19.47
N TYR A 239 9.55 14.01 -20.10
CA TYR A 239 9.42 15.33 -20.73
C TYR A 239 9.45 15.28 -22.27
N ASN A 240 9.32 14.10 -22.87
CA ASN A 240 9.21 13.91 -24.31
C ASN A 240 8.47 12.61 -24.66
N GLU A 241 7.99 12.53 -25.90
CA GLU A 241 7.24 11.38 -26.43
C GLU A 241 8.03 10.07 -26.40
N LYS A 242 9.33 10.11 -26.75
CA LYS A 242 10.18 8.92 -26.84
C LYS A 242 10.32 8.22 -25.48
N ASP A 243 10.49 8.99 -24.40
CA ASP A 243 10.62 8.41 -23.06
C ASP A 243 9.29 7.85 -22.56
N ILE A 244 8.16 8.50 -22.85
CA ILE A 244 6.82 7.97 -22.57
C ILE A 244 6.60 6.64 -23.29
N ILE A 245 6.93 6.56 -24.58
CA ILE A 245 6.83 5.34 -25.39
C ILE A 245 7.68 4.22 -24.79
N LYS A 246 8.96 4.52 -24.47
CA LYS A 246 9.88 3.54 -23.88
C LYS A 246 9.35 2.99 -22.56
N THR A 247 8.81 3.85 -21.70
CA THR A 247 8.21 3.43 -20.43
C THR A 247 6.97 2.57 -20.64
N LEU A 248 6.11 2.91 -21.60
CA LEU A 248 4.95 2.09 -21.93
C LEU A 248 5.34 0.72 -22.49
N ASP A 249 6.42 0.63 -23.28
CA ASP A 249 6.98 -0.65 -23.74
C ASP A 249 7.43 -1.50 -22.55
N GLN A 250 8.16 -0.92 -21.60
CA GLN A 250 8.62 -1.62 -20.39
C GLN A 250 7.44 -2.09 -19.52
N LEU A 251 6.39 -1.27 -19.36
CA LEU A 251 5.19 -1.64 -18.62
C LEU A 251 4.43 -2.78 -19.31
N ALA A 252 4.28 -2.72 -20.63
CA ALA A 252 3.65 -3.79 -21.41
C ALA A 252 4.47 -5.10 -21.33
N GLU A 253 5.81 -5.00 -21.39
CA GLU A 253 6.73 -6.13 -21.21
C GLU A 253 6.66 -6.69 -19.79
N ALA A 254 6.40 -5.87 -18.77
CA ALA A 254 6.15 -6.33 -17.41
C ALA A 254 4.76 -6.94 -17.20
N GLY A 255 3.84 -6.77 -18.16
CA GLY A 255 2.47 -7.30 -18.08
C GLY A 255 1.48 -6.38 -17.38
N ILE A 256 1.88 -5.12 -17.11
CA ILE A 256 0.98 -4.07 -16.63
C ILE A 256 -0.04 -3.77 -17.73
N ASN A 257 -1.32 -3.68 -17.37
CA ASN A 257 -2.42 -3.41 -18.30
C ASN A 257 -3.26 -2.19 -17.90
N ASN A 258 -2.97 -1.57 -16.76
CA ASN A 258 -3.61 -0.33 -16.32
C ASN A 258 -2.55 0.62 -15.74
N ILE A 259 -2.63 1.90 -16.09
CA ILE A 259 -1.87 2.96 -15.42
C ILE A 259 -2.83 3.92 -14.73
N PHE A 260 -2.43 4.42 -13.57
CA PHE A 260 -3.10 5.49 -12.84
C PHE A 260 -2.19 6.72 -12.92
N LEU A 261 -2.39 7.53 -13.95
CA LEU A 261 -1.51 8.61 -14.35
C LEU A 261 -1.89 9.91 -13.63
N GLU A 262 -0.98 10.43 -12.82
CA GLU A 262 -1.16 11.68 -12.09
C GLU A 262 -1.26 12.86 -13.06
N THR A 263 -2.48 13.33 -13.28
CA THR A 263 -2.80 14.22 -14.41
C THR A 263 -3.06 15.66 -13.96
N TYR A 264 -3.64 15.81 -12.77
CA TYR A 264 -3.77 17.07 -12.06
C TYR A 264 -3.23 16.85 -10.66
N TYR A 265 -2.11 17.50 -10.37
CA TYR A 265 -1.43 17.42 -9.08
C TYR A 265 -0.78 18.75 -8.73
N HIS A 266 -0.66 19.01 -7.44
CA HIS A 266 -0.07 20.22 -6.90
C HIS A 266 -0.67 21.50 -7.51
N GLY A 267 -1.98 21.47 -7.83
CA GLY A 267 -2.69 22.58 -8.44
C GLY A 267 -2.36 22.86 -9.91
N LYS A 268 -1.74 21.90 -10.63
CA LYS A 268 -1.32 22.05 -12.04
C LYS A 268 -1.71 20.84 -12.86
N THR A 269 -2.02 21.06 -14.15
CA THR A 269 -2.26 19.97 -15.11
C THR A 269 -0.99 19.60 -15.85
N ILE A 270 -0.85 18.33 -16.23
CA ILE A 270 0.26 17.91 -17.10
C ILE A 270 0.08 18.35 -18.55
N PHE A 271 -1.13 18.74 -18.92
CA PHE A 271 -1.54 19.14 -20.26
C PHE A 271 -1.93 20.62 -20.33
N PRO A 272 -1.96 21.25 -21.51
CA PRO A 272 -2.38 22.65 -21.65
C PRO A 272 -3.90 22.80 -21.49
N SER A 273 -4.35 23.12 -20.27
CA SER A 273 -5.76 23.23 -19.92
C SER A 273 -6.33 24.60 -20.23
N GLN A 274 -7.46 24.63 -20.91
CA GLN A 274 -8.24 25.84 -21.13
C GLN A 274 -9.02 26.25 -19.88
N THR A 275 -9.42 25.29 -19.05
CA THR A 275 -10.02 25.56 -17.74
C THR A 275 -9.04 26.30 -16.84
N MET A 276 -7.80 25.81 -16.71
CA MET A 276 -6.76 26.49 -15.93
C MET A 276 -6.54 27.93 -16.41
N THR A 277 -6.45 28.15 -17.74
CA THR A 277 -6.32 29.51 -18.31
C THR A 277 -7.53 30.40 -18.00
N ARG A 278 -8.77 29.90 -18.09
CA ARG A 278 -9.99 30.68 -17.84
C ARG A 278 -10.06 31.18 -16.39
N TYR A 279 -9.58 30.39 -15.43
CA TYR A 279 -9.50 30.79 -14.03
C TYR A 279 -8.22 31.60 -13.69
N GLY A 280 -7.37 31.88 -14.67
CA GLY A 280 -6.14 32.67 -14.47
C GLY A 280 -5.04 31.91 -13.72
N PHE A 281 -5.07 30.58 -13.76
CA PHE A 281 -4.04 29.71 -13.20
C PHE A 281 -2.99 29.34 -14.24
N ILE A 282 -1.89 28.78 -13.75
CA ILE A 282 -0.85 28.16 -14.57
C ILE A 282 -1.49 27.12 -15.51
N ARG A 283 -1.44 27.41 -16.82
CA ARG A 283 -2.11 26.64 -17.89
C ARG A 283 -1.70 25.16 -17.92
N GLN A 284 -0.46 24.87 -17.58
CA GLN A 284 0.19 23.57 -17.62
C GLN A 284 1.41 23.62 -16.70
N ASN A 285 1.74 22.53 -16.01
CA ASN A 285 3.02 22.43 -15.31
C ASN A 285 4.17 22.77 -16.29
N GLU A 286 5.01 23.69 -15.85
CA GLU A 286 6.10 24.33 -16.57
C GLU A 286 7.09 23.30 -17.13
N GLU A 287 7.24 22.15 -16.46
CA GLU A 287 8.09 21.03 -16.89
C GLU A 287 7.60 20.36 -18.20
N PHE A 288 6.33 20.51 -18.56
CA PHE A 288 5.73 19.89 -19.75
C PHE A 288 5.42 20.88 -20.88
N VAL A 289 5.79 22.15 -20.71
CA VAL A 289 5.52 23.18 -21.72
C VAL A 289 6.19 22.80 -23.04
N GLY A 290 5.45 22.93 -24.13
CA GLY A 290 5.90 22.60 -25.48
C GLY A 290 5.32 21.30 -26.03
N PHE A 291 4.67 20.46 -25.20
CA PHE A 291 3.95 19.28 -25.67
C PHE A 291 2.74 18.93 -24.77
N ASP A 292 1.93 17.96 -25.18
CA ASP A 292 0.76 17.47 -24.43
C ASP A 292 1.00 16.02 -23.98
N PRO A 293 1.59 15.81 -22.79
CA PRO A 293 1.88 14.47 -22.26
C PRO A 293 0.64 13.59 -22.17
N LEU A 294 -0.49 14.13 -21.69
CA LEU A 294 -1.70 13.33 -21.47
C LEU A 294 -2.21 12.71 -22.78
N LYS A 295 -2.18 13.49 -23.87
CA LYS A 295 -2.56 13.00 -25.20
C LYS A 295 -1.68 11.84 -25.64
N ILE A 296 -0.37 11.96 -25.43
CA ILE A 296 0.61 10.94 -25.82
C ILE A 296 0.42 9.68 -24.98
N TRP A 297 0.34 9.82 -23.66
CA TRP A 297 0.12 8.71 -22.73
C TRP A 297 -1.10 7.87 -23.12
N ILE A 298 -2.25 8.52 -23.36
CA ILE A 298 -3.48 7.82 -23.74
C ILE A 298 -3.31 7.08 -25.08
N ASN A 299 -2.86 7.79 -26.12
CA ASN A 299 -2.74 7.21 -27.45
C ASN A 299 -1.75 6.03 -27.49
N GLU A 300 -0.58 6.19 -26.87
CA GLU A 300 0.47 5.17 -26.88
C GLU A 300 0.18 3.99 -25.95
N ALA A 301 -0.50 4.23 -24.82
CA ALA A 301 -0.94 3.16 -23.93
C ALA A 301 -2.00 2.29 -24.62
N HIS A 302 -2.99 2.90 -25.27
CA HIS A 302 -4.04 2.18 -25.99
C HIS A 302 -3.49 1.31 -27.12
N ARG A 303 -2.45 1.76 -27.85
CA ARG A 303 -1.74 0.94 -28.86
C ARG A 303 -1.15 -0.34 -28.29
N ARG A 304 -0.88 -0.39 -26.98
CA ARG A 304 -0.34 -1.54 -26.25
C ARG A 304 -1.40 -2.29 -25.44
N GLY A 305 -2.67 -1.91 -25.55
CA GLY A 305 -3.76 -2.47 -24.75
C GLY A 305 -3.70 -2.09 -23.26
N ILE A 306 -2.96 -1.03 -22.91
CA ILE A 306 -2.89 -0.49 -21.55
C ILE A 306 -3.98 0.58 -21.39
N LYS A 307 -4.80 0.44 -20.35
CA LYS A 307 -5.80 1.45 -19.97
C LYS A 307 -5.19 2.59 -19.17
N VAL A 308 -5.67 3.80 -19.39
CA VAL A 308 -5.23 5.01 -18.68
C VAL A 308 -6.34 5.54 -17.79
N ASN A 309 -6.13 5.44 -16.48
CA ASN A 309 -6.99 6.01 -15.46
C ASN A 309 -6.35 7.32 -14.98
N ILE A 310 -7.12 8.40 -14.96
CA ILE A 310 -6.66 9.72 -14.51
C ILE A 310 -6.59 9.73 -12.99
N TRP A 311 -5.39 9.77 -12.43
CA TRP A 311 -5.21 10.09 -11.01
C TRP A 311 -5.29 11.60 -10.83
N PHE A 312 -6.30 12.04 -10.06
CA PHE A 312 -6.69 13.44 -9.92
C PHE A 312 -6.68 13.86 -8.45
N GLU A 313 -5.73 14.72 -8.06
CA GLU A 313 -5.69 15.31 -6.72
C GLU A 313 -6.82 16.34 -6.59
N THR A 314 -7.88 16.01 -5.85
CA THR A 314 -9.13 16.78 -5.91
C THR A 314 -9.03 18.10 -5.14
N PHE A 315 -8.86 18.05 -3.82
CA PHE A 315 -8.86 19.25 -2.97
C PHE A 315 -7.46 19.64 -2.48
N TYR A 316 -6.43 18.87 -2.83
CA TYR A 316 -5.03 19.17 -2.53
C TYR A 316 -4.41 19.96 -3.69
N VAL A 317 -3.69 21.05 -3.39
CA VAL A 317 -3.11 21.95 -4.41
C VAL A 317 -1.61 22.17 -4.24
N GLY A 318 -0.92 21.23 -3.58
CA GLY A 318 0.55 21.23 -3.49
C GLY A 318 1.08 21.80 -2.18
N ASN A 319 2.40 21.78 -2.04
CA ASN A 319 3.12 22.20 -0.84
C ASN A 319 3.97 23.46 -1.03
N LYS A 320 3.82 24.14 -2.18
CA LYS A 320 4.50 25.41 -2.46
C LYS A 320 3.70 26.55 -1.82
N PRO A 321 4.34 27.45 -1.06
CA PRO A 321 3.66 28.59 -0.48
C PRO A 321 2.99 29.45 -1.57
N PRO A 322 1.68 29.78 -1.45
CA PRO A 322 0.94 30.50 -2.48
C PRO A 322 1.61 31.80 -2.93
N GLU A 323 2.18 32.57 -1.99
CA GLU A 323 2.85 33.85 -2.23
C GLU A 323 4.08 33.77 -3.15
N THR A 324 4.60 32.58 -3.41
CA THR A 324 5.79 32.40 -4.27
C THR A 324 5.48 32.47 -5.77
N ASN A 325 4.21 32.38 -6.17
CA ASN A 325 3.79 32.60 -7.56
C ASN A 325 2.35 33.14 -7.61
N ALA A 326 2.16 34.31 -8.22
CA ALA A 326 0.86 34.98 -8.32
C ALA A 326 -0.19 34.21 -9.15
N GLU A 327 0.20 33.19 -9.91
CA GLU A 327 -0.69 32.31 -10.69
C GLU A 327 -1.03 30.99 -9.98
N TYR A 328 -0.53 30.76 -8.77
CA TYR A 328 -1.01 29.66 -7.93
C TYR A 328 -2.45 29.87 -7.51
N ILE A 329 -3.19 28.76 -7.39
CA ILE A 329 -4.63 28.76 -7.11
C ILE A 329 -4.96 29.62 -5.88
N LEU A 330 -4.25 29.41 -4.77
CA LEU A 330 -4.49 30.14 -3.52
C LEU A 330 -3.85 31.53 -3.46
N ALA A 331 -3.01 31.89 -4.44
CA ALA A 331 -2.53 33.26 -4.61
C ALA A 331 -3.57 34.11 -5.35
N LYS A 332 -4.21 33.51 -6.36
CA LYS A 332 -5.32 34.11 -7.12
C LYS A 332 -6.62 34.15 -6.33
N HIS A 333 -6.94 33.05 -5.66
CA HIS A 333 -8.16 32.85 -4.88
C HIS A 333 -7.84 32.45 -3.44
N PRO A 334 -7.33 33.37 -2.61
CA PRO A 334 -7.09 33.09 -1.20
C PRO A 334 -8.37 32.69 -0.46
N GLU A 335 -9.54 33.15 -0.90
CA GLU A 335 -10.86 32.79 -0.38
C GLU A 335 -11.25 31.32 -0.61
N TRP A 336 -10.51 30.59 -1.45
CA TRP A 336 -10.70 29.15 -1.65
C TRP A 336 -9.96 28.30 -0.62
N ALA A 337 -9.09 28.89 0.22
CA ALA A 337 -8.31 28.14 1.20
C ALA A 337 -9.18 27.42 2.23
N ASN A 338 -8.75 26.22 2.61
CA ASN A 338 -9.31 25.47 3.73
C ASN A 338 -8.65 25.90 5.05
N TYR A 339 -9.39 25.86 6.16
CA TYR A 339 -8.90 26.30 7.47
C TYR A 339 -9.18 25.27 8.57
N PRO A 340 -8.19 24.95 9.44
CA PRO A 340 -8.44 24.25 10.68
C PRO A 340 -9.07 25.19 11.72
N LYS A 341 -9.84 24.64 12.67
CA LYS A 341 -10.52 25.40 13.73
C LYS A 341 -9.58 26.38 14.44
N LYS A 342 -8.35 25.95 14.75
CA LYS A 342 -7.34 26.76 15.45
C LYS A 342 -6.82 27.97 14.67
N SER A 343 -6.96 27.97 13.34
CA SER A 343 -6.39 29.02 12.46
C SER A 343 -7.46 29.90 11.85
N VAL A 344 -8.71 29.81 12.32
CA VAL A 344 -9.77 30.72 11.90
C VAL A 344 -9.37 32.16 12.23
N GLY A 345 -9.49 33.05 11.24
CA GLY A 345 -9.10 34.45 11.38
C GLY A 345 -7.60 34.72 11.23
N SER A 346 -6.80 33.69 10.93
CA SER A 346 -5.40 33.90 10.56
C SER A 346 -5.27 34.68 9.26
N SER A 347 -4.32 35.61 9.20
CA SER A 347 -3.97 36.36 8.00
C SER A 347 -3.16 35.53 6.99
N SER A 348 -2.54 34.43 7.42
CA SER A 348 -1.83 33.51 6.55
C SER A 348 -2.70 32.32 6.17
N ILE A 349 -2.50 31.80 4.96
CA ILE A 349 -3.15 30.59 4.49
C ILE A 349 -2.52 29.39 5.21
N PRO A 350 -3.29 28.58 5.95
CA PRO A 350 -2.73 27.44 6.66
C PRO A 350 -2.46 26.27 5.71
N TYR A 351 -1.46 25.46 6.06
CA TYR A 351 -1.15 24.20 5.40
C TYR A 351 -1.22 23.02 6.38
N SER A 352 -1.37 21.81 5.84
CA SER A 352 -1.43 20.57 6.60
C SER A 352 -0.04 19.99 6.83
N ILE A 353 0.42 20.04 8.08
CA ILE A 353 1.73 19.48 8.49
C ILE A 353 1.76 17.95 8.33
N SER A 354 0.63 17.28 8.58
CA SER A 354 0.49 15.82 8.47
C SER A 354 0.44 15.31 7.02
N GLU A 355 0.31 16.22 6.04
CA GLU A 355 0.14 15.87 4.63
C GLU A 355 1.10 16.65 3.75
N HIS A 356 2.39 16.40 3.99
CA HIS A 356 3.50 16.93 3.20
C HIS A 356 3.55 18.46 3.13
N ASN A 357 3.14 19.15 4.20
CA ASN A 357 2.99 20.60 4.25
C ASN A 357 2.07 21.14 3.14
N GLY A 358 1.02 20.38 2.82
CA GLY A 358 0.13 20.64 1.71
C GLY A 358 -0.94 21.69 1.98
N TYR A 359 -1.23 22.49 0.95
CA TYR A 359 -2.35 23.40 0.91
C TYR A 359 -3.58 22.72 0.31
N PHE A 360 -4.75 23.06 0.84
CA PHE A 360 -6.02 22.49 0.40
C PHE A 360 -7.03 23.61 0.10
N ILE A 361 -7.84 23.38 -0.91
CA ILE A 361 -8.99 24.20 -1.27
C ILE A 361 -10.27 23.65 -0.62
N ASP A 362 -11.23 24.52 -0.31
CA ASP A 362 -12.40 24.20 0.50
C ASP A 362 -13.46 23.38 -0.28
N PRO A 363 -13.76 22.13 0.13
CA PRO A 363 -14.84 21.36 -0.46
C PRO A 363 -16.22 22.01 -0.30
N ALA A 364 -16.43 22.88 0.69
CA ALA A 364 -17.73 23.53 0.89
C ALA A 364 -17.97 24.69 -0.09
N ASN A 365 -16.91 25.30 -0.62
CA ASN A 365 -17.00 26.44 -1.52
C ASN A 365 -17.51 26.01 -2.91
N PRO A 366 -18.62 26.57 -3.42
CA PRO A 366 -19.19 26.20 -4.71
C PRO A 366 -18.29 26.53 -5.90
N ASP A 367 -17.47 27.58 -5.82
CA ASP A 367 -16.57 27.97 -6.92
C ASP A 367 -15.42 26.98 -7.08
N VAL A 368 -14.88 26.49 -5.95
CA VAL A 368 -13.92 25.37 -5.92
C VAL A 368 -14.52 24.12 -6.56
N GLN A 369 -15.75 23.78 -6.17
CA GLN A 369 -16.45 22.62 -6.72
C GLN A 369 -16.71 22.75 -8.23
N ASN A 370 -17.03 23.95 -8.71
CA ASN A 370 -17.27 24.19 -10.13
C ASN A 370 -15.97 24.16 -10.94
N PHE A 371 -14.90 24.80 -10.45
CA PHE A 371 -13.58 24.74 -11.08
C PHE A 371 -13.11 23.29 -11.30
N LEU A 372 -13.11 22.49 -10.24
CA LEU A 372 -12.65 21.09 -10.32
C LEU A 372 -13.55 20.25 -11.23
N TYR A 373 -14.86 20.49 -11.20
CA TYR A 373 -15.81 19.81 -12.08
C TYR A 373 -15.61 20.17 -13.55
N GLU A 374 -15.40 21.45 -13.86
CA GLU A 374 -15.10 21.92 -15.23
C GLU A 374 -13.78 21.36 -15.75
N LEU A 375 -12.77 21.25 -14.87
CA LEU A 375 -11.49 20.64 -15.24
C LEU A 375 -11.65 19.15 -15.55
N LEU A 376 -12.43 18.41 -14.76
CA LEU A 376 -12.78 17.01 -15.05
C LEU A 376 -13.60 16.89 -16.34
N CYS A 377 -14.54 17.81 -16.60
CA CYS A 377 -15.27 17.86 -17.88
C CYS A 377 -14.31 18.03 -19.07
N GLU A 378 -13.33 18.94 -18.96
CA GLU A 378 -12.31 19.11 -20.00
C GLU A 378 -11.51 17.82 -20.22
N ILE A 379 -11.05 17.16 -19.16
CA ILE A 379 -10.31 15.90 -19.25
C ILE A 379 -11.17 14.83 -19.94
N VAL A 380 -12.38 14.61 -19.45
CA VAL A 380 -13.30 13.58 -19.93
C VAL A 380 -13.67 13.79 -21.40
N THR A 381 -14.02 15.01 -21.79
CA THR A 381 -14.51 15.30 -23.15
C THR A 381 -13.39 15.37 -24.17
N ARG A 382 -12.22 15.90 -23.78
CA ARG A 382 -11.09 16.13 -24.70
C ARG A 382 -10.20 14.90 -24.87
N TYR A 383 -10.06 14.10 -23.83
CA TYR A 383 -9.10 12.97 -23.82
C TYR A 383 -9.74 11.59 -23.74
N LYS A 384 -10.99 11.48 -23.24
CA LYS A 384 -11.73 10.22 -23.11
C LYS A 384 -10.89 9.09 -22.45
N PRO A 385 -10.37 9.31 -21.23
CA PRO A 385 -9.61 8.29 -20.51
C PRO A 385 -10.48 7.08 -20.17
N ASP A 386 -9.86 5.95 -19.81
CA ASP A 386 -10.58 4.73 -19.41
C ASP A 386 -11.25 4.86 -18.03
N GLY A 387 -10.70 5.72 -17.17
CA GLY A 387 -11.23 5.95 -15.83
C GLY A 387 -10.79 7.25 -15.19
N ILE A 388 -11.52 7.69 -14.18
CA ILE A 388 -11.12 8.73 -13.22
C ILE A 388 -10.88 8.06 -11.87
N ASN A 389 -9.72 8.31 -11.27
CA ASN A 389 -9.34 7.90 -9.93
C ASN A 389 -9.20 9.15 -9.06
N LEU A 390 -10.24 9.41 -8.26
CA LEU A 390 -10.29 10.57 -7.37
C LEU A 390 -9.40 10.35 -6.16
N ASP A 391 -8.35 11.16 -6.03
CA ASP A 391 -7.49 11.22 -4.85
C ASP A 391 -7.66 12.58 -4.14
N TYR A 392 -7.19 12.67 -2.89
CA TYR A 392 -7.41 13.81 -2.00
C TYR A 392 -8.87 14.29 -1.99
N ILE A 393 -9.80 13.36 -2.21
CA ILE A 393 -11.25 13.58 -2.20
C ILE A 393 -11.76 13.55 -0.75
N ARG A 394 -11.29 14.51 0.04
CA ARG A 394 -11.44 14.57 1.50
C ARG A 394 -10.97 15.91 2.04
N TYR A 395 -11.21 16.13 3.33
CA TYR A 395 -10.57 17.21 4.07
C TYR A 395 -9.15 16.80 4.51
N PRO A 396 -8.31 17.77 4.90
CA PRO A 396 -7.01 17.46 5.46
C PRO A 396 -7.11 16.64 6.75
N GLN A 397 -6.07 15.84 7.02
CA GLN A 397 -6.00 14.98 8.19
C GLN A 397 -5.90 15.80 9.49
N SER A 398 -6.88 15.61 10.37
CA SER A 398 -6.84 16.03 11.77
C SER A 398 -6.23 14.95 12.67
N LEU A 399 -6.08 15.25 13.95
CA LEU A 399 -5.82 14.24 14.98
C LEU A 399 -7.04 13.28 15.11
N GLU A 400 -6.90 12.22 15.89
CA GLU A 400 -8.03 11.35 16.28
C GLU A 400 -8.85 11.94 17.45
N PRO A 401 -10.16 11.64 17.56
CA PRO A 401 -11.03 12.16 18.63
C PRO A 401 -10.58 11.86 20.06
N LYS A 402 -9.77 10.81 20.27
CA LYS A 402 -9.23 10.46 21.59
C LYS A 402 -8.21 11.48 22.13
N TYR A 403 -7.66 12.34 21.28
CA TYR A 403 -6.71 13.37 21.68
C TYR A 403 -7.42 14.68 22.01
N SER A 404 -7.07 15.31 23.13
CA SER A 404 -7.68 16.57 23.59
C SER A 404 -7.54 17.72 22.58
N SER A 405 -6.50 17.70 21.74
CA SER A 405 -6.29 18.69 20.67
C SER A 405 -7.08 18.40 19.38
N TYR A 406 -7.94 17.37 19.36
CA TYR A 406 -8.72 16.99 18.18
C TYR A 406 -9.50 18.17 17.59
N GLU A 407 -10.37 18.81 18.38
CA GLU A 407 -11.23 19.89 17.89
C GLU A 407 -10.46 20.99 17.19
N ALA A 408 -9.36 21.44 17.81
CA ALA A 408 -8.48 22.47 17.30
C ALA A 408 -7.80 22.07 15.97
N SER A 409 -7.58 20.78 15.75
CA SER A 409 -6.96 20.23 14.55
C SER A 409 -7.95 19.93 13.41
N THR A 410 -9.26 19.97 13.65
CA THR A 410 -10.25 19.66 12.62
C THR A 410 -10.38 20.75 11.56
N TRP A 411 -10.61 20.36 10.30
CA TRP A 411 -10.63 21.24 9.12
C TRP A 411 -12.03 21.58 8.61
N GLY A 412 -12.12 22.55 7.69
CA GLY A 412 -13.37 23.01 7.09
C GLY A 412 -14.04 24.18 7.80
N TYR A 413 -13.31 24.92 8.64
CA TYR A 413 -13.81 26.13 9.31
C TYR A 413 -13.65 27.38 8.44
N THR A 414 -14.02 27.27 7.16
CA THR A 414 -13.93 28.37 6.20
C THR A 414 -15.08 29.36 6.39
N PRO A 415 -14.95 30.62 5.94
CA PRO A 415 -16.03 31.59 5.99
C PRO A 415 -17.33 31.07 5.34
N TYR A 416 -17.23 30.46 4.15
CA TYR A 416 -18.38 29.90 3.45
C TYR A 416 -19.05 28.78 4.26
N ALA A 417 -18.26 27.79 4.71
CA ALA A 417 -18.78 26.63 5.40
C ALA A 417 -19.47 27.00 6.73
N ARG A 418 -18.87 27.91 7.50
CA ARG A 418 -19.42 28.42 8.76
C ARG A 418 -20.71 29.20 8.55
N ALA A 419 -20.72 30.11 7.59
CA ALA A 419 -21.90 30.93 7.29
C ALA A 419 -23.08 30.07 6.82
N GLU A 420 -22.82 29.10 5.93
CA GLU A 420 -23.87 28.19 5.45
C GLU A 420 -24.40 27.31 6.59
N PHE A 421 -23.53 26.74 7.43
CA PHE A 421 -23.96 25.94 8.57
C PHE A 421 -24.78 26.75 9.58
N LYS A 422 -24.33 27.97 9.91
CA LYS A 422 -25.06 28.88 10.79
C LYS A 422 -26.45 29.22 10.26
N ARG A 423 -26.58 29.41 8.94
CA ARG A 423 -27.88 29.65 8.31
C ARG A 423 -28.82 28.43 8.41
N MET A 424 -28.29 27.21 8.37
CA MET A 424 -29.09 25.98 8.46
C MET A 424 -29.48 25.61 9.90
N TYR A 425 -28.58 25.84 10.87
CA TYR A 425 -28.73 25.32 12.23
C TYR A 425 -28.77 26.40 13.33
N GLY A 426 -28.65 27.68 12.96
CA GLY A 426 -28.69 28.82 13.89
C GLY A 426 -27.41 29.05 14.70
N VAL A 427 -26.42 28.16 14.61
CA VAL A 427 -25.18 28.18 15.41
C VAL A 427 -23.96 28.21 14.51
N ASP A 428 -22.97 29.05 14.84
CA ASP A 428 -21.67 29.01 14.15
C ASP A 428 -20.89 27.77 14.62
N PRO A 429 -20.42 26.90 13.72
CA PRO A 429 -19.80 25.65 14.13
C PRO A 429 -18.46 25.84 14.88
N ILE A 430 -17.88 27.06 14.88
CA ILE A 430 -16.70 27.36 15.72
C ILE A 430 -16.98 27.25 17.21
N ASP A 431 -18.23 27.53 17.61
CA ASP A 431 -18.65 27.53 19.01
C ASP A 431 -19.02 26.12 19.51
N LEU A 432 -19.14 25.15 18.59
CA LEU A 432 -19.46 23.76 18.92
C LEU A 432 -18.27 23.01 19.52
N LYS A 433 -18.57 22.20 20.52
CA LYS A 433 -17.69 21.20 21.17
C LYS A 433 -18.10 19.79 20.75
N LEU A 434 -17.20 18.82 20.94
CA LEU A 434 -17.47 17.40 20.66
C LEU A 434 -18.69 16.84 21.39
N SER A 435 -18.94 17.35 22.59
CA SER A 435 -20.08 16.95 23.43
C SER A 435 -21.42 17.47 22.92
N ASP A 436 -21.42 18.46 22.03
CA ASP A 436 -22.64 19.13 21.62
C ASP A 436 -23.41 18.27 20.59
N PRO A 437 -24.74 18.12 20.70
CA PRO A 437 -25.52 17.31 19.76
C PRO A 437 -25.36 17.74 18.29
N LEU A 438 -25.18 19.05 18.04
CA LEU A 438 -24.97 19.60 16.70
C LEU A 438 -23.58 19.31 16.11
N TRP A 439 -22.62 18.80 16.91
CA TRP A 439 -21.31 18.41 16.40
C TRP A 439 -21.41 17.35 15.30
N TYR A 440 -22.30 16.36 15.47
CA TYR A 440 -22.54 15.34 14.46
C TYR A 440 -23.12 15.92 13.17
N GLN A 441 -23.98 16.93 13.26
CA GLN A 441 -24.50 17.63 12.08
C GLN A 441 -23.41 18.42 11.37
N TRP A 442 -22.48 19.04 12.12
CA TRP A 442 -21.32 19.72 11.52
C TRP A 442 -20.36 18.75 10.82
N LYS A 443 -20.12 17.57 11.41
CA LYS A 443 -19.36 16.50 10.75
C LYS A 443 -20.07 16.04 9.47
N PHE A 444 -21.36 15.74 9.55
CA PHE A 444 -22.16 15.26 8.41
C PHE A 444 -22.22 16.29 7.27
N TYR A 445 -22.40 17.57 7.61
CA TYR A 445 -22.34 18.68 6.66
C TYR A 445 -21.05 18.66 5.82
N ARG A 446 -19.88 18.58 6.48
CA ARG A 446 -18.59 18.56 5.78
C ARG A 446 -18.41 17.29 4.94
N CYS A 447 -18.77 16.11 5.47
CA CYS A 447 -18.75 14.86 4.70
C CYS A 447 -19.65 14.95 3.44
N ASN A 448 -20.80 15.62 3.54
CA ASN A 448 -21.73 15.78 2.43
C ASN A 448 -21.23 16.72 1.34
N LYS A 449 -20.38 17.68 1.64
CA LYS A 449 -19.74 18.54 0.63
C LYS A 449 -18.82 17.74 -0.29
N VAL A 450 -18.01 16.85 0.29
CA VAL A 450 -17.19 15.90 -0.48
C VAL A 450 -18.07 14.91 -1.24
N THR A 451 -19.07 14.31 -0.58
CA THR A 451 -19.99 13.33 -1.20
C THR A 451 -20.77 13.93 -2.37
N SER A 452 -21.18 15.19 -2.27
CA SER A 452 -21.87 15.89 -3.35
C SER A 452 -20.98 16.08 -4.58
N PHE A 453 -19.69 16.36 -4.40
CA PHE A 453 -18.73 16.41 -5.50
C PHE A 453 -18.59 15.05 -6.16
N VAL A 454 -18.37 13.99 -5.38
CA VAL A 454 -18.26 12.61 -5.89
C VAL A 454 -19.50 12.24 -6.71
N ARG A 455 -20.70 12.57 -6.22
CA ARG A 455 -21.96 12.36 -6.95
C ARG A 455 -22.00 13.12 -8.29
N ARG A 456 -21.57 14.38 -8.33
CA ARG A 456 -21.50 15.18 -9.59
C ARG A 456 -20.54 14.54 -10.60
N VAL A 457 -19.35 14.14 -10.15
CA VAL A 457 -18.35 13.48 -11.01
C VAL A 457 -18.85 12.12 -11.47
N SER A 458 -19.57 11.38 -10.63
CA SER A 458 -20.22 10.11 -11.00
C SER A 458 -21.16 10.29 -12.19
N VAL A 459 -22.03 11.31 -12.17
CA VAL A 459 -22.93 11.62 -13.29
C VAL A 459 -22.15 11.92 -14.57
N LEU A 460 -21.10 12.73 -14.48
CA LEU A 460 -20.22 13.03 -15.62
C LEU A 460 -19.59 11.76 -16.20
N CYS A 461 -19.00 10.90 -15.35
CA CYS A 461 -18.32 9.69 -15.77
C CYS A 461 -19.29 8.70 -16.41
N ARG A 462 -20.46 8.47 -15.78
CA ARG A 462 -21.49 7.57 -16.30
C ARG A 462 -22.05 8.03 -17.64
N TYR A 463 -22.30 9.32 -17.81
CA TYR A 463 -22.76 9.88 -19.08
C TYR A 463 -21.76 9.64 -20.23
N ASN A 464 -20.46 9.66 -19.92
CA ASN A 464 -19.40 9.47 -20.91
C ASN A 464 -18.86 8.03 -20.97
N ASN A 465 -19.47 7.07 -20.27
CA ASN A 465 -19.02 5.68 -20.18
C ASN A 465 -17.56 5.54 -19.70
N ILE A 466 -17.18 6.33 -18.68
CA ILE A 466 -15.87 6.32 -18.03
C ILE A 466 -16.01 5.71 -16.65
N ALA A 467 -15.08 4.83 -16.25
CA ALA A 467 -15.08 4.25 -14.91
C ALA A 467 -14.72 5.30 -13.86
N ILE A 468 -15.36 5.27 -12.69
CA ILE A 468 -15.02 6.15 -11.56
C ILE A 468 -14.57 5.33 -10.36
N THR A 469 -13.37 5.63 -9.86
CA THR A 469 -12.79 5.03 -8.67
C THR A 469 -12.32 6.12 -7.70
N ALA A 470 -12.09 5.75 -6.45
CA ALA A 470 -11.57 6.68 -5.45
C ALA A 470 -10.48 6.04 -4.59
N VAL A 471 -9.44 6.83 -4.29
CA VAL A 471 -8.43 6.52 -3.28
C VAL A 471 -9.03 6.74 -1.90
N ILE A 472 -8.97 5.71 -1.06
CA ILE A 472 -9.58 5.73 0.28
C ILE A 472 -8.61 5.32 1.37
N PHE A 473 -8.85 5.81 2.58
CA PHE A 473 -8.30 5.20 3.77
C PHE A 473 -9.22 4.03 4.21
N PRO A 474 -8.69 2.80 4.30
CA PRO A 474 -9.52 1.60 4.45
C PRO A 474 -10.28 1.51 5.77
N ASN A 475 -9.74 2.07 6.87
CA ASN A 475 -10.46 2.11 8.14
C ASN A 475 -11.57 3.17 8.08
N ARG A 476 -12.83 2.72 8.02
CA ARG A 476 -13.99 3.60 7.84
C ARG A 476 -14.12 4.64 8.96
N ALA A 477 -14.01 4.22 10.21
CA ALA A 477 -14.21 5.10 11.36
C ALA A 477 -13.12 6.19 11.40
N ILE A 478 -11.85 5.78 11.26
CA ILE A 478 -10.72 6.71 11.24
C ILE A 478 -10.81 7.66 10.03
N ALA A 479 -11.17 7.16 8.84
CA ALA A 479 -11.35 7.98 7.64
C ALA A 479 -12.45 9.05 7.83
N LEU A 480 -13.58 8.68 8.45
CA LEU A 480 -14.66 9.60 8.78
C LEU A 480 -14.26 10.64 9.82
N ASP A 481 -13.56 10.24 10.88
CA ASP A 481 -13.21 11.13 12.00
C ASP A 481 -12.06 12.08 11.65
N THR A 482 -11.04 11.58 10.96
CA THR A 482 -9.80 12.33 10.76
C THR A 482 -9.73 13.06 9.42
N LYS A 483 -10.50 12.61 8.42
CA LYS A 483 -10.41 13.11 7.04
C LYS A 483 -11.76 13.47 6.43
N LEU A 484 -12.86 13.20 7.15
CA LEU A 484 -14.22 13.44 6.69
C LEU A 484 -14.51 12.73 5.34
N GLN A 485 -13.92 11.55 5.16
CA GLN A 485 -14.04 10.74 3.94
C GLN A 485 -15.09 9.63 4.14
N ASP A 486 -16.32 9.85 3.67
CA ASP A 486 -17.43 8.89 3.80
C ASP A 486 -17.57 7.97 2.57
N TRP A 487 -16.54 7.19 2.32
CA TRP A 487 -16.51 6.30 1.15
C TRP A 487 -17.62 5.24 1.18
N ARG A 488 -18.12 4.83 2.36
CA ARG A 488 -19.25 3.90 2.45
C ARG A 488 -20.48 4.47 1.77
N THR A 489 -20.81 5.73 2.03
CA THR A 489 -21.97 6.38 1.39
C THR A 489 -21.82 6.42 -0.13
N TRP A 490 -20.61 6.64 -0.64
CA TRP A 490 -20.38 6.65 -2.10
C TRP A 490 -20.62 5.27 -2.72
N SER A 491 -20.20 4.20 -2.05
CA SER A 491 -20.42 2.82 -2.50
C SER A 491 -21.89 2.40 -2.39
N MET A 492 -22.57 2.73 -1.29
CA MET A 492 -23.98 2.39 -1.09
C MET A 492 -24.92 3.06 -2.11
N ASN A 493 -24.56 4.27 -2.55
CA ASN A 493 -25.35 5.02 -3.52
C ASN A 493 -24.87 4.84 -4.97
N ASN A 494 -23.96 3.89 -5.22
CA ASN A 494 -23.39 3.63 -6.55
C ASN A 494 -22.80 4.89 -7.20
N PHE A 495 -22.13 5.74 -6.42
CA PHE A 495 -21.41 6.92 -6.95
C PHE A 495 -20.03 6.56 -7.50
N VAL A 496 -19.45 5.44 -7.05
CA VAL A 496 -18.16 4.93 -7.52
C VAL A 496 -18.27 3.47 -7.95
N ASP A 497 -17.53 3.09 -8.98
CA ASP A 497 -17.46 1.72 -9.49
C ASP A 497 -16.43 0.88 -8.71
N GLY A 498 -15.45 1.52 -8.06
CA GLY A 498 -14.49 0.82 -7.21
C GLY A 498 -13.65 1.70 -6.28
N PHE A 499 -12.97 1.05 -5.35
CA PHE A 499 -12.00 1.67 -4.46
C PHE A 499 -10.58 1.20 -4.73
N THR A 500 -9.64 2.12 -4.55
CA THR A 500 -8.20 1.90 -4.62
C THR A 500 -7.57 2.31 -3.26
N PRO A 501 -7.82 1.57 -2.17
CA PRO A 501 -7.36 1.93 -0.84
C PRO A 501 -5.84 1.97 -0.71
N LEU A 502 -5.39 2.81 0.21
CA LEU A 502 -3.99 2.87 0.65
C LEU A 502 -3.74 1.80 1.71
N PHE A 503 -3.28 0.61 1.30
CA PHE A 503 -2.79 -0.41 2.26
C PHE A 503 -1.34 -0.11 2.65
N LEU A 504 -1.18 0.87 3.54
CA LEU A 504 0.12 1.38 4.03
C LEU A 504 0.81 0.39 5.00
N THR A 505 1.11 -0.80 4.52
CA THR A 505 1.81 -1.84 5.28
C THR A 505 2.54 -2.81 4.36
N CYS A 506 3.61 -3.44 4.86
CA CYS A 506 4.23 -4.61 4.23
C CYS A 506 3.70 -5.93 4.79
N ASP A 507 3.01 -5.92 5.94
CA ASP A 507 2.48 -7.11 6.58
C ASP A 507 1.16 -7.57 5.94
N ASP A 508 1.13 -8.80 5.43
CA ASP A 508 -0.03 -9.34 4.72
C ASP A 508 -1.24 -9.53 5.65
N LYS A 509 -1.04 -9.87 6.93
CA LYS A 509 -2.15 -10.02 7.88
C LYS A 509 -2.84 -8.70 8.17
N THR A 510 -2.07 -7.63 8.35
CA THR A 510 -2.58 -6.27 8.50
C THR A 510 -3.30 -5.83 7.22
N ALA A 511 -2.72 -6.10 6.04
CA ALA A 511 -3.37 -5.83 4.77
C ALA A 511 -4.71 -6.58 4.65
N MET A 512 -4.78 -7.86 5.03
CA MET A 512 -6.02 -8.65 5.06
C MET A 512 -7.07 -8.03 5.98
N GLY A 513 -6.68 -7.58 7.18
CA GLY A 513 -7.60 -6.91 8.11
C GLY A 513 -8.18 -5.60 7.53
N LEU A 514 -7.36 -4.85 6.79
CA LEU A 514 -7.81 -3.64 6.08
C LEU A 514 -8.69 -3.98 4.86
N MET A 515 -8.39 -5.06 4.12
CA MET A 515 -9.25 -5.57 3.05
C MET A 515 -10.61 -5.97 3.58
N ASP A 516 -10.66 -6.74 4.67
CA ASP A 516 -11.90 -7.14 5.35
C ASP A 516 -12.74 -5.93 5.78
N GLU A 517 -12.10 -4.90 6.32
CA GLU A 517 -12.79 -3.68 6.73
C GLU A 517 -13.50 -3.01 5.55
N VAL A 518 -12.86 -2.93 4.38
CA VAL A 518 -13.49 -2.37 3.18
C VAL A 518 -14.58 -3.32 2.65
N LEU A 519 -14.31 -4.62 2.55
CA LEU A 519 -15.25 -5.62 2.04
C LEU A 519 -16.55 -5.68 2.85
N ARG A 520 -16.48 -5.58 4.19
CA ARG A 520 -17.68 -5.56 5.07
C ARG A 520 -18.53 -4.30 4.94
N ASN A 521 -17.93 -3.20 4.48
CA ASN A 521 -18.57 -1.88 4.50
C ASN A 521 -18.93 -1.34 3.11
N LYS A 522 -18.37 -1.88 2.03
CA LYS A 522 -18.74 -1.53 0.65
C LYS A 522 -19.99 -2.31 0.18
N SER A 523 -20.61 -1.86 -0.90
CA SER A 523 -21.70 -2.58 -1.56
C SER A 523 -21.12 -3.74 -2.39
N ALA A 524 -21.97 -4.71 -2.75
CA ALA A 524 -21.57 -5.81 -3.61
C ALA A 524 -21.15 -5.34 -5.02
N SER A 525 -21.75 -4.26 -5.53
CA SER A 525 -21.48 -3.73 -6.87
C SER A 525 -20.18 -2.93 -6.95
N THR A 526 -19.69 -2.35 -5.86
CA THR A 526 -18.43 -1.60 -5.86
C THR A 526 -17.24 -2.57 -5.80
N LYS A 527 -16.32 -2.46 -6.77
CA LYS A 527 -15.08 -3.25 -6.80
C LYS A 527 -14.09 -2.77 -5.75
N LEU A 528 -13.21 -3.66 -5.32
CA LEU A 528 -12.07 -3.33 -4.47
C LEU A 528 -10.81 -3.78 -5.20
N TYR A 529 -9.90 -2.84 -5.47
CA TYR A 529 -8.59 -3.12 -6.05
C TYR A 529 -7.53 -3.01 -4.95
N ALA A 530 -6.57 -3.92 -4.90
CA ALA A 530 -5.55 -3.89 -3.87
C ALA A 530 -4.50 -2.82 -4.18
N GLY A 531 -4.55 -1.67 -3.49
CA GLY A 531 -3.50 -0.65 -3.58
C GLY A 531 -2.33 -1.01 -2.66
N LEU A 532 -1.28 -1.60 -3.23
CA LEU A 532 -0.15 -2.19 -2.50
C LEU A 532 1.02 -1.20 -2.41
N PHE A 533 1.50 -0.94 -1.19
CA PHE A 533 2.58 0.02 -0.89
C PHE A 533 3.93 -0.62 -0.59
N VAL A 534 4.06 -1.94 -0.78
CA VAL A 534 5.29 -2.68 -0.43
C VAL A 534 6.52 -2.09 -1.11
N THR A 535 6.42 -1.70 -2.38
CA THR A 535 7.55 -1.12 -3.13
C THR A 535 7.95 0.25 -2.57
N PHE A 536 6.98 1.14 -2.35
CA PHE A 536 7.19 2.45 -1.72
C PHE A 536 7.80 2.36 -0.31
N MET A 537 7.35 1.38 0.48
CA MET A 537 7.85 1.15 1.83
C MET A 537 9.18 0.37 1.87
N ASN A 538 9.74 0.02 0.71
CA ASN A 538 10.95 -0.78 0.55
C ASN A 538 10.88 -2.13 1.27
N GLY A 539 9.72 -2.80 1.21
CA GLY A 539 9.50 -4.14 1.74
C GLY A 539 10.09 -5.24 0.84
N ALA A 540 10.17 -6.48 1.33
CA ALA A 540 10.75 -7.56 0.53
C ALA A 540 9.81 -7.96 -0.63
N THR A 541 10.36 -8.52 -1.71
CA THR A 541 9.54 -9.07 -2.82
C THR A 541 8.55 -10.14 -2.34
N SER A 542 8.91 -10.90 -1.30
CA SER A 542 8.01 -11.87 -0.68
C SER A 542 6.82 -11.23 0.03
N ASP A 543 6.97 -10.02 0.55
CA ASP A 543 5.86 -9.27 1.17
C ASP A 543 4.84 -8.86 0.11
N LEU A 544 5.34 -8.42 -1.05
CA LEU A 544 4.51 -8.12 -2.20
C LEU A 544 3.75 -9.36 -2.70
N ILE A 545 4.45 -10.50 -2.83
CA ILE A 545 3.82 -11.77 -3.23
C ILE A 545 2.75 -12.20 -2.22
N LYS A 546 3.03 -12.13 -0.92
CA LYS A 546 2.06 -12.46 0.14
C LYS A 546 0.82 -11.57 0.06
N GLN A 547 0.97 -10.27 -0.17
CA GLN A 547 -0.18 -9.35 -0.33
C GLN A 547 -0.97 -9.58 -1.62
N ILE A 548 -0.30 -9.95 -2.73
CA ILE A 548 -0.99 -10.36 -3.96
C ILE A 548 -1.77 -11.66 -3.72
N HIS A 549 -1.17 -12.64 -3.06
CA HIS A 549 -1.85 -13.87 -2.68
C HIS A 549 -3.08 -13.58 -1.80
N ALA A 550 -2.95 -12.74 -0.78
CA ALA A 550 -4.07 -12.31 0.06
C ALA A 550 -5.18 -11.65 -0.77
N SER A 551 -4.83 -10.73 -1.67
CA SER A 551 -5.77 -10.05 -2.55
C SER A 551 -6.55 -11.03 -3.43
N ARG A 552 -5.89 -12.05 -3.98
CA ARG A 552 -6.53 -13.08 -4.80
C ARG A 552 -7.39 -14.04 -3.97
N ARG A 553 -7.02 -14.33 -2.73
CA ARG A 553 -7.88 -15.08 -1.80
C ARG A 553 -9.20 -14.38 -1.52
N TYR A 554 -9.19 -13.06 -1.49
CA TYR A 554 -10.41 -12.24 -1.36
C TYR A 554 -11.13 -12.00 -2.70
N SER A 555 -10.63 -12.53 -3.81
CA SER A 555 -11.18 -12.30 -5.15
C SER A 555 -11.34 -10.80 -5.46
N LEU A 556 -10.35 -10.00 -5.08
CA LEU A 556 -10.35 -8.56 -5.36
C LEU A 556 -10.32 -8.30 -6.87
N GLY A 557 -10.77 -7.11 -7.28
CA GLY A 557 -10.92 -6.75 -8.69
C GLY A 557 -9.60 -6.55 -9.46
N GLY A 558 -8.47 -6.59 -8.76
CA GLY A 558 -7.13 -6.45 -9.33
C GLY A 558 -6.12 -5.91 -8.32
N ILE A 559 -4.88 -5.77 -8.80
CA ILE A 559 -3.71 -5.30 -8.04
C ILE A 559 -3.25 -3.97 -8.62
N ILE A 560 -2.93 -3.00 -7.76
CA ILE A 560 -2.36 -1.72 -8.16
C ILE A 560 -1.13 -1.45 -7.29
N ILE A 561 0.03 -1.32 -7.92
CA ILE A 561 1.29 -1.05 -7.22
C ILE A 561 1.46 0.46 -7.03
N PHE A 562 1.69 0.89 -5.80
CA PHE A 562 2.11 2.26 -5.48
C PHE A 562 3.60 2.26 -5.15
N ASP A 563 4.47 2.81 -5.98
CA ASP A 563 4.23 3.48 -7.29
C ASP A 563 5.30 3.09 -8.31
N TYR A 564 5.25 3.67 -9.51
CA TYR A 564 6.23 3.43 -10.56
C TYR A 564 7.65 3.84 -10.17
N ALA A 565 7.83 4.95 -9.43
CA ALA A 565 9.15 5.42 -9.02
C ALA A 565 9.89 4.41 -8.10
N HIS A 566 9.14 3.61 -7.35
CA HIS A 566 9.68 2.59 -6.45
C HIS A 566 9.60 1.16 -7.04
N LEU A 567 8.99 0.97 -8.22
CA LEU A 567 8.87 -0.31 -8.91
C LEU A 567 10.16 -0.64 -9.69
N ASN A 568 11.21 -1.04 -8.97
CA ASN A 568 12.50 -1.40 -9.56
C ASN A 568 12.53 -2.82 -10.18
N ASP A 569 13.64 -3.13 -10.86
CA ASP A 569 13.88 -4.41 -11.55
C ASP A 569 13.77 -5.64 -10.65
N THR A 570 14.04 -5.52 -9.35
CA THR A 570 13.92 -6.65 -8.41
C THR A 570 12.45 -7.04 -8.22
N TYR A 571 11.57 -6.05 -8.06
CA TYR A 571 10.13 -6.30 -8.00
C TYR A 571 9.57 -6.74 -9.35
N LEU A 572 9.97 -6.10 -10.45
CA LEU A 572 9.53 -6.47 -11.79
C LEU A 572 9.94 -7.89 -12.15
N GLY A 573 11.18 -8.28 -11.86
CA GLY A 573 11.66 -9.65 -12.02
C GLY A 573 10.77 -10.61 -11.24
N SER A 574 10.54 -10.35 -9.96
CA SER A 574 9.68 -11.19 -9.12
C SER A 574 8.23 -11.30 -9.61
N LEU A 575 7.64 -10.23 -10.13
CA LEU A 575 6.26 -10.21 -10.64
C LEU A 575 6.13 -10.93 -11.98
N THR A 576 7.12 -10.77 -12.86
CA THR A 576 7.13 -11.37 -14.21
C THR A 576 7.46 -12.87 -14.19
N GLU A 577 7.94 -13.41 -13.08
CA GLU A 577 8.20 -14.85 -12.95
C GLU A 577 6.95 -15.74 -13.12
N SER A 578 5.78 -15.26 -12.69
CA SER A 578 4.53 -16.03 -12.77
C SER A 578 3.25 -15.20 -12.62
N ILE A 579 3.30 -14.04 -11.98
CA ILE A 579 2.09 -13.30 -11.55
C ILE A 579 1.57 -12.42 -12.68
N PHE A 580 2.45 -11.65 -13.31
CA PHE A 580 2.08 -10.63 -14.31
C PHE A 580 2.26 -11.12 -15.74
N LYS A 581 2.99 -12.21 -15.96
CA LYS A 581 3.17 -12.83 -17.27
C LYS A 581 2.87 -14.32 -17.24
N PRO A 582 2.31 -14.86 -18.33
CA PRO A 582 2.27 -16.31 -18.51
C PRO A 582 3.71 -16.83 -18.65
N ASN A 583 3.93 -18.05 -18.18
CA ASN A 583 5.22 -18.69 -18.37
C ASN A 583 5.49 -18.91 -19.88
N GLY A 584 6.56 -18.30 -20.41
CA GLY A 584 6.94 -18.43 -21.83
C GLY A 584 7.27 -19.86 -22.28
N LYS A 585 7.41 -20.82 -21.36
CA LYS A 585 7.58 -22.26 -21.65
C LYS A 585 6.32 -23.11 -21.49
N GLU A 586 5.21 -22.50 -21.09
CA GLU A 586 3.88 -23.12 -20.98
C GLU A 586 2.90 -22.32 -21.82
N VAL A 587 3.15 -22.26 -23.12
CA VAL A 587 2.10 -21.93 -24.08
C VAL A 587 1.10 -23.09 -24.02
N PHE A 588 -0.04 -22.87 -23.38
CA PHE A 588 -1.18 -23.74 -23.50
C PHE A 588 -1.56 -23.81 -24.98
N ILE A 589 -1.41 -25.00 -25.57
CA ILE A 589 -2.07 -25.33 -26.82
C ILE A 589 -3.57 -25.28 -26.51
N THR A 590 -4.22 -24.16 -26.82
CA THR A 590 -5.67 -24.08 -26.84
C THR A 590 -6.15 -24.98 -27.97
N GLY A 591 -6.63 -26.17 -27.60
CA GLY A 591 -7.20 -27.12 -28.55
C GLY A 591 -8.52 -26.62 -29.14
N SER A 592 -8.56 -26.49 -30.46
CA SER A 592 -9.63 -27.07 -31.28
C SER A 592 -9.16 -27.21 -32.73
N PRO A 593 -8.89 -28.43 -33.21
CA PRO A 593 -9.04 -28.73 -34.63
C PRO A 593 -10.53 -28.88 -34.88
N ALA A 594 -11.15 -27.84 -35.45
CA ALA A 594 -12.46 -28.01 -36.06
C ALA A 594 -12.32 -29.07 -37.16
N GLN A 595 -13.00 -30.20 -36.97
CA GLN A 595 -13.24 -31.21 -37.98
C GLN A 595 -13.92 -30.53 -39.17
N ASN A 596 -13.18 -30.26 -40.25
CA ASN A 596 -13.80 -30.06 -41.55
C ASN A 596 -13.92 -31.43 -42.21
N LYS A 597 -15.07 -32.07 -41.97
CA LYS A 597 -15.51 -33.23 -42.72
C LYS A 597 -15.68 -32.85 -44.18
N ASP A 598 -15.19 -33.73 -45.03
CA ASP A 598 -15.45 -33.83 -46.45
C ASP A 598 -16.85 -33.36 -46.89
N LYS A 599 -16.88 -32.42 -47.83
CA LYS A 599 -17.90 -32.39 -48.89
C LYS A 599 -17.19 -32.38 -50.25
N LYS A 600 -16.97 -33.58 -50.79
CA LYS A 600 -16.94 -33.81 -52.24
C LYS A 600 -18.36 -33.89 -52.78
N ARG A 601 -18.50 -33.47 -54.05
CA ARG A 601 -19.66 -33.51 -54.99
C ARG A 601 -20.48 -32.21 -55.00
N GLY A 602 -20.63 -31.49 -56.12
CA GLY A 602 -20.18 -31.71 -57.48
C GLY A 602 -20.78 -30.66 -58.43
N ARG A 603 -20.22 -30.64 -59.65
CA ARG A 603 -20.51 -29.79 -60.82
C ARG A 603 -20.00 -28.35 -60.76
#